data_AF-A0A0R3T402-F1
#
_entry.id   AF-A0A0R3T402-F1
#
_cell.length_a   1.000
_cell.length_b   1.000
_cell.length_c   1.000
_cell.angle_alpha   90.00
_cell.angle_beta   90.00
_cell.angle_gamma   90.00
#
_symmetry.space_group_name_H-M   'P 1'
#
loop_
_entity.id
_entity.type
_entity.pdbx_description
1 polymer ?
#
loop_
_entity_poly.entity_id
_entity_poly.type
_entity_poly.pdbx_seq_one_letter_code
_entity_poly.pdbx_strand_id
1 'polypeptide(L)'
;MEPSVRQVGWRILLGVYPPEFNGKERLALLHNKVEKYDKLKEVWKKAYQQGLLTKAQIEAITLACVDVVRTDRSHPFYHNDVKNNRVAQLFDILATYAIYHPAIGYHQGMSNIASLLLYAQGNEGMAYLCLCALMKRLIPKFYPQHDQVMMITQMQNLHDLLVFTDYKMSQFLRMHNLGNMFFTERWLLLELIREFPFEQALHIAEVQWASIAMVAQTWPEVGSTALYTQLGIERCPAVFEEKDTHYSCCDSNLINSLIGEQFQYKQPPIQSNEPLHFSTQRKSRDFSASGYEGDPVHMKDWVVELPSPDAIGRGNNPFLLFICLSMILEYSDVIYEEVHDVCDLFHLFQTYNKRHNIWSILNRARSLFDAYLKDQEMKRKYFS
;
A
#
# COMPACT_ATOMS: atom_id res chain seq x y z
N MET A 1 9.58 3.62 17.54
CA MET A 1 9.02 3.03 18.77
C MET A 1 9.88 1.85 19.20
N GLU A 2 9.94 1.54 20.50
CA GLU A 2 10.54 0.27 20.94
C GLU A 2 9.73 -0.93 20.40
N PRO A 3 10.38 -2.07 20.06
CA PRO A 3 9.67 -3.24 19.54
C PRO A 3 8.55 -3.76 20.46
N SER A 4 8.74 -3.66 21.78
CA SER A 4 7.79 -4.13 22.82
C SER A 4 6.45 -3.42 22.77
N VAL A 5 6.43 -2.12 22.42
CA VAL A 5 5.21 -1.31 22.39
C VAL A 5 4.53 -1.31 21.02
N ARG A 6 5.20 -1.82 19.98
CA ARG A 6 4.76 -1.75 18.59
C ARG A 6 3.38 -2.36 18.37
N GLN A 7 3.09 -3.50 19.00
CA GLN A 7 1.79 -4.17 18.89
C GLN A 7 0.64 -3.23 19.24
N VAL A 8 0.72 -2.55 20.39
CA VAL A 8 -0.32 -1.62 20.86
C VAL A 8 -0.24 -0.28 20.12
N GLY A 9 0.97 0.27 19.99
CA GLY A 9 1.21 1.58 19.39
C GLY A 9 0.73 1.66 17.94
N TRP A 10 0.97 0.63 17.13
CA TRP A 10 0.49 0.60 15.74
C TRP A 10 -1.03 0.55 15.65
N ARG A 11 -1.70 -0.19 16.54
CA ARG A 11 -3.16 -0.21 16.58
C ARG A 11 -3.75 1.17 16.94
N ILE A 12 -3.05 1.94 17.77
CA ILE A 12 -3.43 3.33 18.08
C ILE A 12 -3.17 4.24 16.87
N LEU A 13 -1.97 4.21 16.30
CA LEU A 13 -1.59 5.05 15.14
C LEU A 13 -2.49 4.80 13.92
N LEU A 14 -2.95 3.57 13.73
CA LEU A 14 -3.83 3.18 12.63
C LEU A 14 -5.31 3.41 12.93
N GLY A 15 -5.68 3.89 14.12
CA GLY A 15 -7.09 4.11 14.46
C GLY A 15 -7.91 2.83 14.59
N VAL A 16 -7.31 1.73 15.05
CA VAL A 16 -8.02 0.44 15.23
C VAL A 16 -9.11 0.54 16.30
N TYR A 17 -8.95 1.44 17.26
CA TYR A 17 -9.88 1.66 18.35
C TYR A 17 -10.58 3.01 18.22
N PRO A 18 -11.85 3.10 18.65
CA PRO A 18 -12.43 4.39 18.98
C PRO A 18 -11.59 5.09 20.07
N PRO A 19 -11.36 6.41 19.96
CA PRO A 19 -10.50 7.16 20.90
C PRO A 19 -11.02 7.12 22.34
N GLU A 20 -12.34 7.03 22.51
CA GLU A 20 -13.03 7.02 23.79
C GLU A 20 -12.90 5.69 24.55
N PHE A 21 -12.46 4.61 23.90
CA PHE A 21 -12.38 3.30 24.53
C PHE A 21 -11.21 3.23 25.51
N ASN A 22 -11.45 2.68 26.70
CA ASN A 22 -10.42 2.35 27.68
C ASN A 22 -9.72 1.00 27.35
N GLY A 23 -8.68 0.65 28.11
CA GLY A 23 -7.91 -0.58 27.85
C GLY A 23 -8.74 -1.88 27.84
N LYS A 24 -9.72 -2.00 28.74
CA LYS A 24 -10.59 -3.19 28.83
C LYS A 24 -11.54 -3.29 27.63
N GLU A 25 -12.12 -2.17 27.22
CA GLU A 25 -13.00 -2.08 26.05
C GLU A 25 -12.23 -2.38 24.75
N ARG A 26 -11.00 -1.87 24.62
CA ARG A 26 -10.11 -2.18 23.49
C ARG A 26 -9.82 -3.67 23.40
N LEU A 27 -9.48 -4.33 24.52
CA LEU A 27 -9.22 -5.76 24.54
C LEU A 27 -10.46 -6.58 24.15
N ALA A 28 -11.63 -6.24 24.70
CA ALA A 28 -12.89 -6.90 24.36
C ALA A 28 -13.25 -6.73 22.87
N LEU A 29 -13.06 -5.53 22.33
CA LEU A 29 -13.25 -5.25 20.91
C LEU A 29 -12.34 -6.11 20.03
N LEU A 30 -11.04 -6.18 20.34
CA LEU A 30 -10.11 -7.01 19.57
C LEU A 30 -10.50 -8.47 19.59
N HIS A 31 -10.84 -9.00 20.77
CA HIS A 31 -11.24 -10.40 20.91
C HIS A 31 -12.42 -10.72 19.98
N ASN A 32 -13.49 -9.91 20.03
CA ASN A 32 -14.66 -10.08 19.17
C ASN A 32 -14.32 -9.97 17.67
N LYS A 33 -13.46 -9.01 17.30
CA LYS A 33 -13.07 -8.76 15.91
C LYS A 33 -12.16 -9.87 15.36
N VAL A 34 -11.26 -10.43 16.17
CA VAL A 34 -10.43 -11.58 15.79
C VAL A 34 -11.30 -12.83 15.63
N GLU A 35 -12.24 -13.09 16.54
CA GLU A 35 -13.18 -14.20 16.38
C GLU A 35 -14.03 -14.06 15.10
N LYS A 36 -14.42 -12.83 14.76
CA LYS A 36 -15.10 -12.55 13.47
C LYS A 36 -14.17 -12.83 12.29
N TYR A 37 -12.90 -12.42 12.35
CA TYR A 37 -11.92 -12.72 11.31
C TYR A 37 -11.77 -14.23 11.08
N ASP A 38 -11.64 -15.02 12.15
CA ASP A 38 -11.52 -16.47 12.04
C ASP A 38 -12.73 -17.11 11.34
N LYS A 39 -13.95 -16.63 11.66
CA LYS A 39 -15.18 -17.05 10.97
C LYS A 39 -15.18 -16.69 9.49
N LEU A 40 -14.81 -15.45 9.15
CA LEU A 40 -14.71 -15.00 7.74
C LEU A 40 -13.71 -15.85 6.96
N LYS A 41 -12.54 -16.11 7.56
CA LYS A 41 -11.50 -16.95 6.98
C LYS A 41 -12.00 -18.37 6.71
N GLU A 42 -12.63 -18.99 7.70
CA GLU A 42 -13.19 -20.34 7.55
C GLU A 42 -14.26 -20.41 6.45
N VAL A 43 -15.14 -19.41 6.38
CA VAL A 43 -16.23 -19.35 5.39
C VAL A 43 -15.67 -19.33 3.96
N TRP A 44 -14.73 -18.44 3.65
CA TRP A 44 -14.22 -18.38 2.27
C TRP A 44 -13.36 -19.60 1.91
N LYS A 45 -12.63 -20.17 2.87
CA LYS A 45 -11.86 -21.40 2.65
C LYS A 45 -12.77 -22.59 2.34
N LYS A 46 -13.92 -22.71 3.01
CA LYS A 46 -14.95 -23.71 2.67
C LYS A 46 -15.56 -23.46 1.30
N ALA A 47 -15.87 -22.20 0.98
CA ALA A 47 -16.39 -21.85 -0.35
C ALA A 47 -15.38 -22.21 -1.45
N TYR A 48 -14.08 -21.96 -1.24
CA TYR A 48 -13.01 -22.40 -2.14
C TYR A 48 -12.98 -23.93 -2.27
N GLN A 49 -12.97 -24.66 -1.16
CA GLN A 49 -12.98 -26.13 -1.17
C GLN A 49 -14.17 -26.70 -1.98
N GLN A 50 -15.30 -26.00 -1.97
CA GLN A 50 -16.54 -26.40 -2.67
C GLN A 50 -16.64 -25.87 -4.10
N GLY A 51 -15.64 -25.13 -4.60
CA GLY A 51 -15.69 -24.55 -5.94
C GLY A 51 -16.64 -23.35 -6.08
N LEU A 52 -17.00 -22.67 -4.98
CA LEU A 52 -18.04 -21.62 -4.97
C LEU A 52 -17.49 -20.18 -5.05
N LEU A 53 -16.18 -19.96 -4.98
CA LEU A 53 -15.61 -18.63 -5.26
C LEU A 53 -15.84 -18.23 -6.72
N THR A 54 -16.21 -16.97 -6.93
CA THR A 54 -16.32 -16.36 -8.26
C THR A 54 -14.96 -16.30 -8.96
N LYS A 55 -14.97 -16.17 -10.29
CA LYS A 55 -13.74 -16.01 -11.08
C LYS A 55 -12.86 -14.85 -10.59
N ALA A 56 -13.45 -13.70 -10.29
CA ALA A 56 -12.72 -12.53 -9.81
C ALA A 56 -12.10 -12.76 -8.42
N GLN A 57 -12.78 -13.50 -7.53
CA GLN A 57 -12.22 -13.87 -6.23
C GLN A 57 -11.04 -14.82 -6.38
N ILE A 58 -11.14 -15.82 -7.26
CA ILE A 58 -10.03 -16.75 -7.55
C ILE A 58 -8.84 -16.00 -8.12
N GLU A 59 -9.03 -15.15 -9.13
CA GLU A 59 -7.96 -14.34 -9.71
C GLU A 59 -7.26 -13.48 -8.64
N ALA A 60 -8.03 -12.83 -7.76
CA ALA A 60 -7.49 -12.01 -6.68
C ALA A 60 -6.65 -12.82 -5.68
N ILE A 61 -7.14 -13.98 -5.20
CA ILE A 61 -6.38 -14.78 -4.23
C ILE A 61 -5.21 -15.53 -4.88
N THR A 62 -5.28 -15.90 -6.16
CA THR A 62 -4.13 -16.41 -6.91
C THR A 62 -3.02 -15.36 -6.98
N LEU A 63 -3.35 -14.11 -7.33
CA LEU A 63 -2.38 -13.01 -7.35
C LEU A 63 -1.76 -12.76 -5.96
N ALA A 64 -2.58 -12.83 -4.90
CA ALA A 64 -2.08 -12.75 -3.54
C ALA A 64 -1.07 -13.87 -3.24
N CYS A 65 -1.36 -15.09 -3.67
CA CYS A 65 -0.46 -16.22 -3.46
C CYS A 65 0.89 -16.05 -4.19
N VAL A 66 0.87 -15.59 -5.45
CA VAL A 66 2.09 -15.31 -6.22
C VAL A 66 2.98 -14.29 -5.50
N ASP A 67 2.39 -13.28 -4.90
CA ASP A 67 3.12 -12.22 -4.20
C ASP A 67 3.64 -12.67 -2.83
N VAL A 68 2.83 -13.42 -2.09
CA VAL A 68 3.17 -13.85 -0.72
C VAL A 68 4.39 -14.77 -0.70
N VAL A 69 4.51 -15.72 -1.65
CA VAL A 69 5.65 -16.66 -1.69
C VAL A 69 7.00 -15.99 -1.95
N ARG A 70 6.99 -14.77 -2.50
CA ARG A 70 8.19 -13.96 -2.78
C ARG A 70 8.38 -12.78 -1.81
N THR A 71 7.46 -12.55 -0.88
CA THR A 71 7.48 -11.38 0.02
C THR A 71 8.46 -11.63 1.18
N ASP A 72 9.43 -10.72 1.34
CA ASP A 72 10.37 -10.61 2.47
C ASP A 72 11.05 -11.92 2.92
N ARG A 73 11.27 -12.85 1.99
CA ARG A 73 11.86 -14.18 2.24
C ARG A 73 13.28 -14.17 2.79
N SER A 74 13.98 -13.03 2.69
CA SER A 74 15.30 -12.83 3.30
C SER A 74 15.22 -12.46 4.80
N HIS A 75 14.04 -12.08 5.30
CA HIS A 75 13.87 -11.68 6.70
C HIS A 75 13.69 -12.92 7.60
N PRO A 76 14.35 -13.02 8.77
CA PRO A 76 14.27 -14.19 9.65
C PRO A 76 12.84 -14.60 10.03
N PHE A 77 11.93 -13.64 10.14
CA PHE A 77 10.51 -13.89 10.43
C PHE A 77 9.83 -14.79 9.39
N TYR A 78 10.22 -14.69 8.11
CA TYR A 78 9.68 -15.52 7.02
C TYR A 78 10.63 -16.64 6.60
N HIS A 79 11.93 -16.46 6.76
CA HIS A 79 12.94 -17.44 6.36
C HIS A 79 12.99 -18.67 7.28
N ASN A 80 12.93 -18.46 8.60
CA ASN A 80 13.08 -19.53 9.60
C ASN A 80 11.76 -20.27 9.88
N ASP A 81 10.76 -20.06 9.03
CA ASP A 81 9.45 -20.62 9.16
C ASP A 81 9.41 -22.03 8.55
N VAL A 82 9.85 -23.01 9.33
CA VAL A 82 10.05 -24.42 8.93
C VAL A 82 8.83 -25.03 8.22
N LYS A 83 7.62 -24.54 8.51
CA LYS A 83 6.35 -25.02 7.92
C LYS A 83 5.68 -24.02 6.98
N ASN A 84 6.35 -22.91 6.63
CA ASN A 84 5.74 -21.78 5.91
C ASN A 84 4.43 -21.29 6.56
N ASN A 85 4.31 -21.42 7.89
CA ASN A 85 3.15 -20.96 8.64
C ASN A 85 2.92 -19.45 8.43
N ARG A 86 3.91 -18.58 8.66
CA ARG A 86 3.86 -17.12 8.45
C ARG A 86 3.50 -16.74 7.02
N VAL A 87 3.98 -17.50 6.03
CA VAL A 87 3.63 -17.30 4.63
C VAL A 87 2.14 -17.62 4.43
N ALA A 88 1.65 -18.74 4.98
CA ALA A 88 0.23 -19.07 4.97
C ALA A 88 -0.63 -18.05 5.73
N GLN A 89 -0.17 -17.54 6.88
CA GLN A 89 -0.85 -16.47 7.62
C GLN A 89 -0.95 -15.19 6.80
N LEU A 90 0.13 -14.81 6.10
CA LEU A 90 0.14 -13.64 5.23
C LEU A 90 -0.84 -13.80 4.06
N PHE A 91 -0.89 -15.00 3.46
CA PHE A 91 -1.89 -15.35 2.46
C PHE A 91 -3.32 -15.26 3.03
N ASP A 92 -3.58 -15.85 4.19
CA ASP A 92 -4.89 -15.85 4.83
C ASP A 92 -5.40 -14.43 5.13
N ILE A 93 -4.52 -13.52 5.56
CA ILE A 93 -4.85 -12.11 5.77
C ILE A 93 -5.30 -11.45 4.45
N LEU A 94 -4.50 -11.59 3.39
CA LEU A 94 -4.73 -10.94 2.11
C LEU A 94 -5.93 -11.52 1.37
N ALA A 95 -6.07 -12.85 1.36
CA ALA A 95 -7.19 -13.53 0.74
C ALA A 95 -8.52 -13.17 1.44
N THR A 96 -8.52 -13.16 2.78
CA THR A 96 -9.70 -12.72 3.54
C THR A 96 -10.02 -11.25 3.23
N TYR A 97 -9.02 -10.36 3.15
CA TYR A 97 -9.27 -8.96 2.78
C TYR A 97 -9.88 -8.86 1.37
N ALA A 98 -9.27 -9.52 0.37
CA ALA A 98 -9.68 -9.44 -1.02
C ALA A 98 -11.13 -9.94 -1.24
N ILE A 99 -11.52 -11.03 -0.58
CA ILE A 99 -12.86 -11.62 -0.71
C ILE A 99 -13.94 -10.73 -0.09
N TYR A 100 -13.64 -10.10 1.05
CA TYR A 100 -14.62 -9.28 1.78
C TYR A 100 -14.56 -7.78 1.44
N HIS A 101 -13.62 -7.35 0.60
CA HIS A 101 -13.53 -5.98 0.06
C HIS A 101 -13.43 -6.02 -1.48
N PRO A 102 -14.43 -6.57 -2.19
CA PRO A 102 -14.32 -6.89 -3.62
C PRO A 102 -14.16 -5.67 -4.54
N ALA A 103 -14.55 -4.47 -4.09
CA ALA A 103 -14.28 -3.22 -4.83
C ALA A 103 -12.78 -2.96 -5.03
N ILE A 104 -11.95 -3.50 -4.14
CA ILE A 104 -10.49 -3.41 -4.18
C ILE A 104 -9.87 -4.76 -4.49
N GLY A 105 -10.39 -5.86 -3.94
CA GLY A 105 -9.80 -7.18 -4.10
C GLY A 105 -8.36 -7.23 -3.60
N TYR A 106 -7.49 -7.88 -4.37
CA TYR A 106 -6.04 -7.89 -4.16
C TYR A 106 -5.34 -7.11 -5.26
N HIS A 107 -4.40 -6.25 -4.88
CA HIS A 107 -3.53 -5.54 -5.79
C HIS A 107 -2.06 -5.82 -5.48
N GLN A 108 -1.25 -5.90 -6.53
CA GLN A 108 0.19 -6.15 -6.40
C GLN A 108 0.81 -5.10 -5.47
N GLY A 109 1.58 -5.58 -4.50
CA GLY A 109 2.22 -4.72 -3.52
C GLY A 109 1.56 -4.68 -2.14
N MET A 110 0.27 -5.06 -2.04
CA MET A 110 -0.43 -5.18 -0.74
C MET A 110 0.26 -6.19 0.19
N SER A 111 0.90 -7.23 -0.35
CA SER A 111 1.67 -8.19 0.46
C SER A 111 2.81 -7.54 1.26
N ASN A 112 3.47 -6.51 0.72
CA ASN A 112 4.54 -5.80 1.41
C ASN A 112 4.02 -5.05 2.64
N ILE A 113 2.82 -4.46 2.52
CA ILE A 113 2.17 -3.74 3.60
C ILE A 113 1.72 -4.73 4.68
N ALA A 114 1.02 -5.80 4.27
CA ALA A 114 0.56 -6.83 5.19
C ALA A 114 1.72 -7.56 5.89
N SER A 115 2.87 -7.68 5.25
CA SER A 115 4.08 -8.28 5.81
C SER A 115 4.57 -7.54 7.07
N LEU A 116 4.71 -6.21 6.98
CA LEU A 116 5.08 -5.38 8.13
C LEU A 116 4.06 -5.49 9.27
N LEU A 117 2.78 -5.51 8.94
CA LEU A 117 1.70 -5.62 9.92
C LEU A 117 1.73 -6.99 10.64
N LEU A 118 1.90 -8.09 9.89
CA LEU A 118 2.00 -9.42 10.48
C LEU A 118 3.22 -9.55 11.39
N TYR A 119 4.37 -9.01 10.97
CA TYR A 119 5.56 -8.96 11.81
C TYR A 119 5.31 -8.17 13.11
N ALA A 120 4.81 -6.94 13.00
CA ALA A 120 4.61 -6.04 14.12
C ALA A 120 3.57 -6.55 15.12
N GLN A 121 2.50 -7.18 14.63
CA GLN A 121 1.40 -7.68 15.45
C GLN A 121 1.68 -9.07 16.03
N GLY A 122 2.47 -9.91 15.34
CA GLY A 122 2.78 -11.29 15.73
C GLY A 122 1.59 -12.26 15.69
N ASN A 123 0.38 -11.75 15.48
CA ASN A 123 -0.89 -12.47 15.42
C ASN A 123 -1.63 -12.11 14.12
N GLU A 124 -2.14 -13.13 13.44
CA GLU A 124 -2.78 -13.02 12.13
C GLU A 124 -4.06 -12.18 12.14
N GLY A 125 -4.98 -12.45 13.07
CA GLY A 125 -6.23 -11.69 13.20
C GLY A 125 -5.96 -10.23 13.55
N MET A 126 -5.01 -9.94 14.45
CA MET A 126 -4.62 -8.57 14.77
C MET A 126 -4.02 -7.84 13.56
N ALA A 127 -3.18 -8.52 12.78
CA ALA A 127 -2.61 -7.98 11.55
C ALA A 127 -3.69 -7.68 10.50
N TYR A 128 -4.68 -8.56 10.35
CA TYR A 128 -5.85 -8.32 9.49
C TYR A 128 -6.61 -7.05 9.92
N LEU A 129 -6.85 -6.84 11.21
CA LEU A 129 -7.53 -5.64 11.69
C LEU A 129 -6.73 -4.37 11.38
N CYS A 130 -5.40 -4.41 11.56
CA CYS A 130 -4.52 -3.31 11.16
C CYS A 130 -4.54 -3.08 9.64
N LEU A 131 -4.62 -4.15 8.83
CA LEU A 131 -4.69 -4.03 7.38
C LEU A 131 -5.99 -3.36 6.96
N CYS A 132 -7.14 -3.78 7.51
CA CYS A 132 -8.42 -3.12 7.27
C CYS A 132 -8.37 -1.64 7.64
N ALA A 133 -7.79 -1.30 8.80
CA ALA A 133 -7.65 0.09 9.24
C ALA A 133 -6.80 0.92 8.27
N LEU A 134 -5.62 0.40 7.90
CA LEU A 134 -4.69 1.07 7.01
C LEU A 134 -5.25 1.23 5.60
N MET A 135 -5.92 0.20 5.07
CA MET A 135 -6.46 0.24 3.72
C MET A 135 -7.58 1.27 3.55
N LYS A 136 -8.33 1.65 4.60
CA LYS A 136 -9.27 2.79 4.50
C LYS A 136 -8.59 4.07 3.99
N ARG A 137 -7.32 4.28 4.36
CA ARG A 137 -6.49 5.39 3.87
C ARG A 137 -5.90 5.14 2.49
N LEU A 138 -5.48 3.91 2.23
CA LEU A 138 -4.71 3.57 1.04
C LEU A 138 -5.56 3.15 -0.16
N ILE A 139 -6.85 2.87 0.02
CA ILE A 139 -7.80 2.48 -1.03
C ILE A 139 -7.69 3.32 -2.31
N PRO A 140 -7.62 4.68 -2.24
CA PRO A 140 -7.51 5.49 -3.45
C PRO A 140 -6.25 5.21 -4.30
N LYS A 141 -5.21 4.58 -3.72
CA LYS A 141 -3.99 4.18 -4.44
C LYS A 141 -4.10 2.83 -5.13
N PHE A 142 -5.07 2.00 -4.74
CA PHE A 142 -5.27 0.63 -5.21
C PHE A 142 -6.57 0.45 -5.99
N TYR A 143 -7.23 1.53 -6.43
CA TYR A 143 -8.50 1.41 -7.16
C TYR A 143 -8.25 0.93 -8.60
N PRO A 144 -8.85 -0.20 -9.03
CA PRO A 144 -8.55 -0.83 -10.33
C PRO A 144 -9.10 -0.07 -11.54
N GLN A 145 -10.07 0.84 -11.35
CA GLN A 145 -10.78 1.52 -12.43
C GLN A 145 -10.23 2.95 -12.64
N HIS A 146 -9.26 3.05 -13.54
CA HIS A 146 -8.92 4.19 -14.41
C HIS A 146 -8.53 5.57 -13.89
N ASP A 147 -8.61 5.90 -12.61
CA ASP A 147 -8.16 7.21 -12.14
C ASP A 147 -6.94 7.10 -11.22
N GLN A 148 -5.78 6.73 -11.80
CA GLN A 148 -4.46 6.98 -11.19
C GLN A 148 -4.26 8.45 -10.75
N VAL A 149 -5.26 9.32 -10.97
CA VAL A 149 -5.49 10.65 -10.38
C VAL A 149 -4.93 10.80 -8.96
N MET A 150 -5.08 9.84 -8.05
CA MET A 150 -4.43 9.97 -6.74
C MET A 150 -2.91 9.95 -6.84
N MET A 151 -2.34 8.96 -7.54
CA MET A 151 -0.90 8.76 -7.75
C MET A 151 -0.27 9.90 -8.57
N ILE A 152 -0.68 10.05 -9.85
CA ILE A 152 -1.29 11.28 -10.33
C ILE A 152 -0.86 12.59 -9.65
N THR A 153 -1.79 13.02 -8.81
CA THR A 153 -1.73 14.25 -8.04
C THR A 153 -0.62 14.21 -6.99
N GLN A 154 -0.29 13.06 -6.41
CA GLN A 154 0.83 12.96 -5.47
C GLN A 154 2.17 13.22 -6.15
N MET A 155 2.39 12.71 -7.36
CA MET A 155 3.56 13.00 -8.19
C MET A 155 3.61 14.49 -8.57
N GLN A 156 2.47 15.06 -8.93
CA GLN A 156 2.39 16.48 -9.25
C GLN A 156 2.67 17.37 -8.03
N ASN A 157 2.12 17.04 -6.86
CA ASN A 157 2.41 17.76 -5.62
C ASN A 157 3.88 17.61 -5.22
N LEU A 158 4.50 16.45 -5.47
CA LEU A 158 5.93 16.25 -5.24
C LEU A 158 6.78 17.11 -6.17
N HIS A 159 6.41 17.20 -7.45
CA HIS A 159 7.04 18.12 -8.40
C HIS A 159 6.90 19.58 -7.94
N ASP A 160 5.69 20.01 -7.57
CA ASP A 160 5.46 21.39 -7.11
C ASP A 160 6.25 21.71 -5.82
N LEU A 161 6.35 20.74 -4.89
CA LEU A 161 7.20 20.84 -3.70
C LEU A 161 8.68 21.00 -4.06
N LEU A 162 9.16 20.27 -5.07
CA LEU A 162 10.53 20.40 -5.55
C LEU A 162 10.77 21.76 -6.21
N VAL A 163 9.84 22.23 -7.06
CA VAL A 163 9.93 23.58 -7.66
C VAL A 163 10.01 24.67 -6.59
N PHE A 164 9.20 24.55 -5.53
CA PHE A 164 9.19 25.49 -4.41
C PHE A 164 10.47 25.44 -3.57
N THR A 165 11.05 24.25 -3.38
CA THR A 165 12.18 24.03 -2.46
C THR A 165 13.54 24.19 -3.14
N ASP A 166 13.70 23.60 -4.32
CA ASP A 166 14.92 23.64 -5.12
C ASP A 166 14.57 23.71 -6.61
N TYR A 167 14.40 24.93 -7.08
CA TYR A 167 14.09 25.23 -8.47
C TYR A 167 15.13 24.65 -9.44
N LYS A 168 16.42 24.68 -9.10
CA LYS A 168 17.49 24.20 -9.99
C LYS A 168 17.38 22.70 -10.19
N MET A 169 17.11 21.95 -9.13
CA MET A 169 16.89 20.51 -9.23
C MET A 169 15.62 20.20 -10.03
N SER A 170 14.54 20.96 -9.80
CA SER A 170 13.30 20.79 -10.59
C SER A 170 13.53 20.99 -12.09
N GLN A 171 14.31 22.01 -12.48
CA GLN A 171 14.62 22.29 -13.88
C GLN A 171 15.51 21.21 -14.49
N PHE A 172 16.50 20.74 -13.73
CA PHE A 172 17.35 19.64 -14.18
C PHE A 172 16.53 18.39 -14.48
N LEU A 173 15.65 17.97 -13.56
CA LEU A 173 14.78 16.82 -13.80
C LEU A 173 13.86 17.04 -15.01
N ARG A 174 13.30 18.25 -15.20
CA ARG A 174 12.51 18.56 -16.40
C ARG A 174 13.30 18.41 -17.69
N MET A 175 14.50 18.98 -17.76
CA MET A 175 15.37 18.91 -18.94
C MET A 175 15.76 17.47 -19.32
N HIS A 176 15.72 16.55 -18.35
CA HIS A 176 16.02 15.12 -18.53
C HIS A 176 14.76 14.24 -18.60
N ASN A 177 13.57 14.81 -18.87
CA ASN A 177 12.29 14.09 -18.96
C ASN A 177 11.87 13.35 -17.68
N LEU A 178 12.33 13.82 -16.52
CA LEU A 178 12.06 13.28 -15.18
C LEU A 178 11.08 14.14 -14.36
N GLY A 179 10.61 15.27 -14.91
CA GLY A 179 9.72 16.20 -14.22
C GLY A 179 8.33 15.65 -13.90
N ASN A 180 7.88 14.59 -14.59
CA ASN A 180 6.62 13.90 -14.29
C ASN A 180 6.68 13.04 -13.00
N MET A 181 7.86 12.87 -12.39
CA MET A 181 8.07 12.12 -11.15
C MET A 181 7.66 10.63 -11.19
N PHE A 182 7.51 10.01 -12.37
CA PHE A 182 7.10 8.61 -12.46
C PHE A 182 8.06 7.63 -11.76
N PHE A 183 9.34 7.99 -11.63
CA PHE A 183 10.31 7.20 -10.88
C PHE A 183 9.94 7.02 -9.38
N THR A 184 9.02 7.85 -8.86
CA THR A 184 8.53 7.78 -7.48
C THR A 184 7.25 6.95 -7.33
N GLU A 185 6.72 6.32 -8.39
CA GLU A 185 5.47 5.56 -8.33
C GLU A 185 5.48 4.50 -7.22
N ARG A 186 6.53 3.66 -7.20
CA ARG A 186 6.69 2.62 -6.17
C ARG A 186 6.79 3.20 -4.77
N TRP A 187 7.46 4.34 -4.61
CA TRP A 187 7.64 5.03 -3.33
C TRP A 187 6.30 5.48 -2.76
N LEU A 188 5.50 6.12 -3.60
CA LEU A 188 4.20 6.65 -3.22
C LEU A 188 3.19 5.52 -3.00
N LEU A 189 3.14 4.51 -3.88
CA LEU A 189 2.21 3.40 -3.80
C LEU A 189 2.42 2.56 -2.53
N LEU A 190 3.68 2.28 -2.19
CA LEU A 190 4.04 1.42 -1.07
C LEU A 190 4.45 2.20 0.18
N GLU A 191 4.21 3.52 0.23
CA GLU A 191 4.56 4.37 1.38
C GLU A 191 6.03 4.16 1.82
N LEU A 192 6.95 4.12 0.84
CA LEU A 192 8.41 3.96 1.00
C LEU A 192 8.90 2.68 1.69
N ILE A 193 8.03 1.75 2.09
CA ILE A 193 8.43 0.57 2.87
C ILE A 193 9.40 -0.38 2.13
N ARG A 194 9.52 -0.23 0.81
CA ARG A 194 10.43 -1.02 -0.03
C ARG A 194 11.75 -0.33 -0.35
N GLU A 195 11.93 0.94 0.04
CA GLU A 195 13.17 1.69 -0.16
C GLU A 195 14.14 1.53 1.00
N PHE A 196 13.65 1.12 2.17
CA PHE A 196 14.44 0.97 3.39
C PHE A 196 14.59 -0.50 3.79
N PRO A 197 15.67 -0.87 4.54
CA PRO A 197 15.73 -2.16 5.22
C PRO A 197 14.50 -2.40 6.09
N PHE A 198 14.16 -3.66 6.33
CA PHE A 198 12.92 -4.04 7.01
C PHE A 198 12.68 -3.29 8.33
N GLU A 199 13.66 -3.25 9.23
CA GLU A 199 13.54 -2.54 10.52
C GLU A 199 13.39 -1.02 10.37
N GLN A 200 14.04 -0.43 9.35
CA GLN A 200 13.88 0.98 9.03
C GLN A 200 12.54 1.27 8.37
N ALA A 201 11.99 0.37 7.55
CA ALA A 201 10.67 0.49 6.97
C ALA A 201 9.57 0.52 8.05
N LEU A 202 9.72 -0.25 9.14
CA LEU A 202 8.85 -0.13 10.32
C LEU A 202 8.90 1.28 10.91
N HIS A 203 10.09 1.88 10.99
CA HIS A 203 10.28 3.23 11.51
C HIS A 203 9.66 4.30 10.59
N ILE A 204 9.85 4.18 9.27
CA ILE A 204 9.22 5.06 8.28
C ILE A 204 7.69 5.04 8.45
N ALA A 205 7.09 3.85 8.51
CA ALA A 205 5.65 3.71 8.71
C ALA A 205 5.17 4.38 10.02
N GLU A 206 5.90 4.19 11.13
CA GLU A 206 5.59 4.83 12.42
C GLU A 206 5.60 6.34 12.35
N VAL A 207 6.67 6.92 11.77
CA VAL A 207 6.82 8.37 11.66
C VAL A 207 5.72 8.94 10.77
N GLN A 208 5.43 8.27 9.65
CA GLN A 208 4.36 8.67 8.76
C GLN A 208 2.99 8.63 9.47
N TRP A 209 2.62 7.57 10.17
CA TRP A 209 1.31 7.53 10.82
C TRP A 209 1.21 8.53 11.98
N ALA A 210 2.32 8.74 12.71
CA ALA A 210 2.39 9.76 13.76
C ALA A 210 2.25 11.18 13.20
N SER A 211 2.81 11.48 12.03
CA SER A 211 2.69 12.81 11.41
C SER A 211 1.25 13.15 11.04
N ILE A 212 0.43 12.16 10.67
CA ILE A 212 -1.00 12.38 10.40
C ILE A 212 -1.70 12.87 11.68
N ALA A 213 -1.49 12.17 12.80
CA ALA A 213 -2.10 12.55 14.08
C ALA A 213 -1.66 13.94 14.56
N MET A 214 -0.42 14.33 14.27
CA MET A 214 0.10 15.67 14.57
C MET A 214 -0.63 16.76 13.77
N VAL A 215 -0.86 16.54 12.48
CA VAL A 215 -1.47 17.53 11.58
C VAL A 215 -2.99 17.62 11.75
N ALA A 216 -3.64 16.48 12.06
CA ALA A 216 -5.09 16.38 12.19
C ALA A 216 -5.68 17.28 13.30
N GLN A 217 -4.88 17.70 14.28
CA GLN A 217 -5.32 18.65 15.33
C GLN A 217 -5.67 20.03 14.76
N THR A 218 -4.93 20.47 13.75
CA THR A 218 -5.11 21.79 13.12
C THR A 218 -5.89 21.67 11.81
N TRP A 219 -5.71 20.56 11.09
CA TRP A 219 -6.31 20.28 9.78
C TRP A 219 -7.07 18.95 9.83
N PRO A 220 -8.32 18.94 10.32
CA PRO A 220 -9.06 17.69 10.59
C PRO A 220 -9.26 16.79 9.37
N GLU A 221 -9.28 17.37 8.16
CA GLU A 221 -9.43 16.63 6.91
C GLU A 221 -8.18 15.80 6.54
N VAL A 222 -7.02 16.08 7.14
CA VAL A 222 -5.80 15.30 6.90
C VAL A 222 -5.94 13.92 7.54
N GLY A 223 -6.03 12.90 6.70
CA GLY A 223 -6.27 11.54 7.12
C GLY A 223 -7.69 11.32 7.69
N SER A 224 -8.65 12.21 7.42
CA SER A 224 -10.04 12.11 7.94
C SER A 224 -10.73 10.82 7.52
N THR A 225 -10.37 10.26 6.38
CA THR A 225 -10.91 8.97 5.91
C THR A 225 -10.47 7.78 6.77
N ALA A 226 -9.40 7.93 7.56
CA ALA A 226 -8.71 6.84 8.26
C ALA A 226 -8.58 7.02 9.77
N LEU A 227 -8.62 8.25 10.28
CA LEU A 227 -8.32 8.49 11.70
C LEU A 227 -9.49 8.18 12.65
N TYR A 228 -10.75 8.36 12.23
CA TYR A 228 -11.89 8.29 13.17
C TYR A 228 -13.12 7.50 12.69
N THR A 229 -13.06 6.85 11.54
CA THR A 229 -14.18 6.01 11.10
C THR A 229 -14.01 4.63 11.72
N GLN A 230 -14.82 4.35 12.75
CA GLN A 230 -14.96 3.06 13.43
C GLN A 230 -14.67 1.89 12.48
N LEU A 231 -13.90 0.90 12.93
CA LEU A 231 -13.71 -0.39 12.25
C LEU A 231 -15.02 -1.19 12.17
N GLY A 232 -16.09 -0.60 11.63
CA GLY A 232 -17.13 -1.33 10.96
C GLY A 232 -16.44 -2.17 9.91
N ILE A 233 -16.26 -3.46 10.23
CA ILE A 233 -16.21 -4.50 9.20
C ILE A 233 -17.63 -4.43 8.65
N GLU A 234 -17.85 -3.51 7.72
CA GLU A 234 -19.13 -3.33 7.05
C GLU A 234 -19.55 -4.68 6.50
N ARG A 235 -20.84 -4.93 6.59
CA ARG A 235 -21.46 -6.14 6.06
C ARG A 235 -21.37 -6.08 4.53
N CYS A 236 -20.21 -6.34 3.97
CA CYS A 236 -20.16 -6.88 2.62
C CYS A 236 -20.24 -8.41 2.79
N PRO A 237 -21.43 -9.03 2.74
CA PRO A 237 -21.48 -10.47 2.57
C PRO A 237 -20.71 -10.78 1.29
N ALA A 238 -19.67 -11.60 1.40
CA ALA A 238 -19.01 -12.12 0.21
C ALA A 238 -20.07 -12.85 -0.61
N VAL A 239 -20.16 -12.50 -1.89
CA VAL A 239 -21.02 -13.21 -2.84
C VAL A 239 -20.22 -14.42 -3.33
N PHE A 240 -20.84 -15.59 -3.24
CA PHE A 240 -20.31 -16.84 -3.77
C PHE A 240 -21.25 -17.34 -4.86
N GLU A 241 -20.73 -18.14 -5.77
CA GLU A 241 -21.50 -18.79 -6.82
C GLU A 241 -22.50 -19.78 -6.21
N GLU A 242 -23.68 -19.89 -6.82
CA GLU A 242 -24.73 -20.83 -6.38
C GLU A 242 -24.43 -22.28 -6.81
N LYS A 243 -23.51 -22.46 -7.77
CA LYS A 243 -23.10 -23.76 -8.34
C LYS A 243 -21.59 -23.85 -8.38
N ASP A 244 -21.08 -25.09 -8.31
CA ASP A 244 -19.65 -25.39 -8.40
C ASP A 244 -19.07 -24.83 -9.71
N THR A 245 -18.05 -24.00 -9.58
CA THR A 245 -17.22 -23.49 -10.67
C THR A 245 -15.87 -24.20 -10.63
N HIS A 246 -15.50 -24.82 -11.75
CA HIS A 246 -14.24 -25.53 -11.83
C HIS A 246 -13.07 -24.58 -11.98
N TYR A 247 -12.19 -24.58 -10.98
CA TYR A 247 -10.97 -23.79 -11.00
C TYR A 247 -9.91 -24.40 -11.90
N SER A 248 -9.10 -23.54 -12.51
CA SER A 248 -7.95 -23.99 -13.31
C SER A 248 -6.95 -24.77 -12.44
N CYS A 249 -6.18 -25.67 -13.08
CA CYS A 249 -5.19 -26.48 -12.38
C CYS A 249 -4.06 -25.61 -11.79
N CYS A 250 -3.63 -24.58 -12.51
CA CYS A 250 -2.57 -23.68 -12.03
C CYS A 250 -3.01 -22.86 -10.81
N ASP A 251 -4.23 -22.32 -10.83
CA ASP A 251 -4.75 -21.55 -9.69
C ASP A 251 -4.91 -22.44 -8.46
N SER A 252 -5.52 -23.61 -8.64
CA SER A 252 -5.79 -24.53 -7.54
C SER A 252 -4.52 -25.09 -6.90
N ASN A 253 -3.48 -25.44 -7.68
CA ASN A 253 -2.21 -25.92 -7.14
C ASN A 253 -1.51 -24.87 -6.26
N LEU A 254 -1.50 -23.61 -6.71
CA LEU A 254 -0.86 -22.53 -5.98
C LEU A 254 -1.59 -22.25 -4.66
N ILE A 255 -2.92 -22.11 -4.70
CA ILE A 255 -3.73 -21.85 -3.51
C ILE A 255 -3.71 -23.05 -2.53
N ASN A 256 -3.82 -24.28 -3.03
CA ASN A 256 -3.77 -25.50 -2.20
C ASN A 256 -2.46 -25.64 -1.40
N SER A 257 -1.37 -25.03 -1.87
CA SER A 257 -0.08 -25.02 -1.17
C SER A 257 -0.07 -24.18 0.11
N LEU A 258 -0.99 -23.21 0.25
CA LEU A 258 -1.06 -22.28 1.39
C LEU A 258 -2.37 -22.34 2.20
N ILE A 259 -3.44 -22.93 1.67
CA ILE A 259 -4.78 -22.85 2.29
C ILE A 259 -5.00 -23.78 3.48
N GLY A 260 -4.15 -24.81 3.62
CA GLY A 260 -4.25 -25.88 4.63
C GLY A 260 -4.93 -27.13 4.07
N GLU A 261 -4.46 -28.31 4.50
CA GLU A 261 -4.87 -29.62 3.95
C GLU A 261 -6.38 -29.85 3.97
N GLN A 262 -7.04 -29.40 5.03
CA GLN A 262 -8.48 -29.58 5.23
C GLN A 262 -9.36 -28.74 4.29
N PHE A 263 -8.79 -27.74 3.61
CA PHE A 263 -9.51 -26.83 2.72
C PHE A 263 -9.08 -26.97 1.25
N GLN A 264 -8.28 -27.98 0.91
CA GLN A 264 -7.81 -28.16 -0.45
C GLN A 264 -8.97 -28.45 -1.41
N TYR A 265 -9.00 -27.72 -2.52
CA TYR A 265 -9.90 -27.99 -3.63
C TYR A 265 -9.39 -29.21 -4.40
N LYS A 266 -10.28 -30.18 -4.64
CA LYS A 266 -9.97 -31.37 -5.44
C LYS A 266 -10.64 -31.22 -6.79
N GLN A 267 -9.83 -31.13 -7.84
CA GLN A 267 -10.38 -31.09 -9.19
C GLN A 267 -11.22 -32.35 -9.47
N PRO A 268 -12.36 -32.22 -10.15
CA PRO A 268 -13.11 -33.38 -10.63
C PRO A 268 -12.24 -34.21 -11.59
N PRO A 269 -12.41 -35.53 -11.64
CA PRO A 269 -11.72 -36.36 -12.63
C PRO A 269 -12.05 -35.85 -14.04
N ILE A 270 -11.01 -35.52 -14.80
CA ILE A 270 -11.12 -35.03 -16.18
C ILE A 270 -11.88 -36.10 -16.98
N GLN A 271 -13.12 -35.83 -17.39
CA GLN A 271 -13.76 -36.60 -18.45
C GLN A 271 -13.06 -36.23 -19.75
N SER A 272 -12.10 -37.07 -20.15
CA SER A 272 -11.47 -37.02 -21.46
C SER A 272 -12.54 -37.28 -22.51
N ASN A 273 -13.15 -36.23 -23.09
CA ASN A 273 -13.79 -36.23 -24.41
C ASN A 273 -14.39 -34.87 -24.81
N GLU A 274 -13.63 -33.78 -24.66
CA GLU A 274 -13.84 -32.62 -25.56
C GLU A 274 -12.50 -32.21 -26.17
N PRO A 275 -12.43 -32.03 -27.50
CA PRO A 275 -11.21 -31.60 -28.14
C PRO A 275 -10.81 -30.24 -27.57
N LEU A 276 -9.54 -30.12 -27.16
CA LEU A 276 -8.90 -28.87 -26.78
C LEU A 276 -9.05 -27.86 -27.93
N HIS A 277 -10.12 -27.07 -27.91
CA HIS A 277 -10.12 -25.79 -28.58
C HIS A 277 -9.14 -24.91 -27.81
N PHE A 278 -7.87 -24.96 -28.21
CA PHE A 278 -6.94 -23.87 -27.96
C PHE A 278 -7.50 -22.64 -28.68
N SER A 279 -8.38 -21.91 -27.99
CA SER A 279 -8.62 -20.51 -28.26
C SER A 279 -7.32 -19.79 -27.92
N THR A 280 -6.39 -19.81 -28.86
CA THR A 280 -5.27 -18.89 -28.88
C THR A 280 -5.82 -17.53 -29.29
N GLN A 281 -6.69 -16.95 -28.46
CA GLN A 281 -6.86 -15.50 -28.47
C GLN A 281 -5.60 -14.91 -27.87
N ARG A 282 -4.53 -14.86 -28.69
CA ARG A 282 -3.60 -13.74 -28.63
C ARG A 282 -4.48 -12.51 -28.85
N LYS A 283 -4.94 -11.89 -27.77
CA LYS A 283 -5.20 -10.46 -27.83
C LYS A 283 -3.86 -9.82 -28.15
N SER A 284 -3.60 -9.61 -29.44
CA SER A 284 -2.84 -8.45 -29.85
C SER A 284 -3.54 -7.28 -29.15
N ARG A 285 -2.93 -6.77 -28.08
CA ARG A 285 -3.23 -5.43 -27.64
C ARG A 285 -2.75 -4.57 -28.79
N ASP A 286 -3.65 -4.25 -29.71
CA ASP A 286 -3.50 -3.06 -30.51
C ASP A 286 -3.41 -1.93 -29.49
N PHE A 287 -2.18 -1.44 -29.29
CA PHE A 287 -1.99 -0.10 -28.78
C PHE A 287 -2.54 0.82 -29.87
N SER A 288 -3.86 1.02 -29.88
CA SER A 288 -4.41 2.20 -30.49
C SER A 288 -3.78 3.35 -29.72
N ALA A 289 -2.86 4.04 -30.36
CA ALA A 289 -2.37 5.34 -29.96
C ALA A 289 -3.60 6.25 -29.87
N SER A 290 -4.27 6.26 -28.72
CA SER A 290 -5.15 7.35 -28.35
C SER A 290 -4.20 8.52 -28.12
N GLY A 291 -4.20 9.46 -29.05
CA GLY A 291 -3.52 10.73 -28.90
C GLY A 291 -3.97 11.41 -27.62
N TYR A 292 -3.17 11.26 -26.57
CA TYR A 292 -3.07 12.22 -25.49
C TYR A 292 -1.77 12.96 -25.74
N GLU A 293 -1.82 13.94 -26.63
CA GLU A 293 -0.82 15.02 -26.63
C GLU A 293 -1.05 15.83 -25.36
N GLY A 294 -0.30 15.50 -24.31
CA GLY A 294 -0.28 16.19 -23.03
C GLY A 294 0.32 15.29 -21.97
N ASP A 295 1.43 15.71 -21.37
CA ASP A 295 2.00 15.02 -20.21
C ASP A 295 0.91 14.89 -19.13
N PRO A 296 0.65 13.68 -18.59
CA PRO A 296 -0.40 13.44 -17.59
C PRO A 296 -0.15 14.21 -16.27
N VAL A 297 1.06 14.74 -16.09
CA VAL A 297 1.47 15.62 -15.00
C VAL A 297 1.72 17.01 -15.58
N HIS A 298 0.91 18.00 -15.20
CA HIS A 298 1.12 19.37 -15.63
C HIS A 298 2.30 19.99 -14.85
N MET A 299 3.50 19.92 -15.40
CA MET A 299 4.70 20.48 -14.77
C MET A 299 4.60 22.01 -14.71
N LYS A 300 4.53 22.58 -13.50
CA LYS A 300 4.55 24.04 -13.33
C LYS A 300 5.98 24.56 -13.39
N ASP A 301 6.20 25.59 -14.19
CA ASP A 301 7.50 26.27 -14.23
C ASP A 301 7.84 26.96 -12.91
N TRP A 302 6.83 27.51 -12.25
CA TRP A 302 7.01 28.25 -11.01
C TRP A 302 5.88 27.95 -10.01
N VAL A 303 6.25 27.84 -8.73
CA VAL A 303 5.32 27.64 -7.62
C VAL A 303 5.59 28.73 -6.59
N VAL A 304 4.67 29.69 -6.48
CA VAL A 304 4.74 30.76 -5.46
C VAL A 304 4.20 30.27 -4.12
N GLU A 305 3.26 29.32 -4.16
CA GLU A 305 2.51 28.88 -3.01
C GLU A 305 2.18 27.39 -3.11
N LEU A 306 2.34 26.72 -1.97
CA LEU A 306 1.97 25.31 -1.80
C LEU A 306 0.52 25.20 -1.30
N PRO A 307 -0.23 24.17 -1.72
CA PRO A 307 -1.58 23.90 -1.20
C PRO A 307 -1.57 23.68 0.32
N SER A 308 -2.73 23.81 0.97
CA SER A 308 -2.91 23.51 2.40
C SER A 308 -2.71 22.02 2.72
N PRO A 309 -2.47 21.64 4.00
CA PRO A 309 -2.16 20.26 4.38
C PRO A 309 -3.23 19.23 3.99
N ASP A 310 -4.50 19.62 3.97
CA ASP A 310 -5.64 18.80 3.53
C ASP A 310 -5.71 18.65 2.00
N ALA A 311 -5.20 19.62 1.25
CA ALA A 311 -5.15 19.58 -0.21
C ALA A 311 -3.88 18.88 -0.72
N ILE A 312 -2.72 19.12 -0.10
CA ILE A 312 -1.45 18.52 -0.49
C ILE A 312 -1.47 17.03 -0.11
N GLY A 313 -1.37 16.17 -1.13
CA GLY A 313 -1.58 14.73 -0.96
C GLY A 313 -3.06 14.30 -0.88
N ARG A 314 -4.02 15.18 -1.23
CA ARG A 314 -5.48 14.92 -1.33
C ARG A 314 -6.07 14.22 -0.10
N GLY A 315 -5.92 14.82 1.07
CA GLY A 315 -6.47 14.29 2.33
C GLY A 315 -5.75 13.03 2.86
N ASN A 316 -4.70 12.54 2.19
CA ASN A 316 -3.82 11.51 2.73
C ASN A 316 -2.70 12.14 3.59
N ASN A 317 -1.63 11.41 3.89
CA ASN A 317 -0.51 11.93 4.66
C ASN A 317 0.39 12.86 3.82
N PRO A 318 0.39 14.19 4.05
CA PRO A 318 1.24 15.10 3.29
C PRO A 318 2.73 14.85 3.56
N PHE A 319 3.08 14.35 4.75
CA PHE A 319 4.47 14.13 5.17
C PHE A 319 5.22 13.13 4.27
N LEU A 320 4.51 12.17 3.66
CA LEU A 320 5.10 11.24 2.68
C LEU A 320 5.84 11.98 1.57
N LEU A 321 5.26 13.06 1.05
CA LEU A 321 5.84 13.84 -0.03
C LEU A 321 7.12 14.55 0.40
N PHE A 322 7.20 14.98 1.67
CA PHE A 322 8.40 15.60 2.23
C PHE A 322 9.53 14.59 2.45
N ILE A 323 9.21 13.32 2.76
CA ILE A 323 10.21 12.25 2.78
C ILE A 323 10.71 11.98 1.36
N CYS A 324 9.82 11.87 0.36
CA CYS A 324 10.22 11.70 -1.04
C CYS A 324 11.09 12.85 -1.55
N LEU A 325 10.69 14.11 -1.28
CA LEU A 325 11.49 15.30 -1.61
C LEU A 325 12.87 15.23 -0.94
N SER A 326 12.90 14.90 0.35
CA SER A 326 14.16 14.79 1.08
C SER A 326 15.07 13.67 0.54
N MET A 327 14.50 12.58 0.00
CA MET A 327 15.27 11.55 -0.70
C MET A 327 15.89 12.07 -1.99
N ILE A 328 15.16 12.87 -2.77
CA ILE A 328 15.70 13.51 -3.98
C ILE A 328 16.86 14.44 -3.61
N LEU A 329 16.66 15.29 -2.60
CA LEU A 329 17.67 16.26 -2.15
C LEU A 329 18.89 15.59 -1.47
N GLU A 330 18.76 14.39 -0.91
CA GLU A 330 19.89 13.64 -0.33
C GLU A 330 20.95 13.31 -1.38
N TYR A 331 20.54 13.14 -2.64
CA TYR A 331 21.41 12.73 -3.73
C TYR A 331 21.60 13.82 -4.77
N SER A 332 21.37 15.11 -4.42
CA SER A 332 21.39 16.20 -5.39
C SER A 332 22.68 16.26 -6.21
N ASP A 333 23.82 16.17 -5.54
CA ASP A 333 25.13 16.30 -6.18
C ASP A 333 25.38 15.12 -7.14
N VAL A 334 25.04 13.90 -6.71
CA VAL A 334 25.16 12.69 -7.53
C VAL A 334 24.20 12.72 -8.72
N ILE A 335 22.98 13.23 -8.52
CA ILE A 335 22.01 13.40 -9.62
C ILE A 335 22.57 14.35 -10.67
N TYR A 336 23.15 15.48 -10.28
CA TYR A 336 23.74 16.42 -11.23
C TYR A 336 24.95 15.87 -11.99
N GLU A 337 25.74 15.01 -11.34
CA GLU A 337 26.96 14.46 -11.92
C GLU A 337 26.72 13.23 -12.80
N GLU A 338 25.79 12.34 -12.41
CA GLU A 338 25.67 11.01 -12.99
C GLU A 338 24.42 10.83 -13.87
N VAL A 339 23.36 11.63 -13.71
CA VAL A 339 22.09 11.41 -14.42
C VAL A 339 22.06 12.18 -15.74
N HIS A 340 22.08 11.44 -16.85
CA HIS A 340 22.02 11.99 -18.21
C HIS A 340 20.75 11.58 -18.94
N ASP A 341 20.08 10.53 -18.48
CA ASP A 341 18.76 10.13 -18.94
C ASP A 341 17.88 9.55 -17.82
N VAL A 342 16.68 9.12 -18.19
CA VAL A 342 15.70 8.58 -17.25
C VAL A 342 16.20 7.29 -16.58
N CYS A 343 16.89 6.42 -17.32
CA CYS A 343 17.37 5.13 -16.82
C CYS A 343 18.45 5.30 -15.75
N ASP A 344 19.30 6.33 -15.88
CA ASP A 344 20.35 6.63 -14.90
C ASP A 344 19.76 6.92 -13.51
N LEU A 345 18.70 7.73 -13.44
CA LEU A 345 18.04 8.04 -12.16
C LEU A 345 17.42 6.79 -11.52
N PHE A 346 16.78 5.93 -12.32
CA PHE A 346 16.26 4.66 -11.85
C PHE A 346 17.39 3.77 -11.32
N HIS A 347 18.50 3.68 -12.04
CA HIS A 347 19.67 2.90 -11.64
C HIS A 347 20.28 3.43 -10.33
N LEU A 348 20.39 4.75 -10.18
CA LEU A 348 20.89 5.41 -8.97
C LEU A 348 20.06 5.01 -7.75
N PHE A 349 18.75 5.23 -7.78
CA PHE A 349 17.90 4.89 -6.63
C PHE A 349 17.80 3.39 -6.39
N GLN A 350 17.91 2.56 -7.43
CA GLN A 350 17.99 1.12 -7.25
C GLN A 350 19.31 0.67 -6.60
N THR A 351 20.42 1.33 -6.90
CA THR A 351 21.73 1.08 -6.30
C THR A 351 21.75 1.44 -4.81
N TYR A 352 21.11 2.55 -4.45
CA TYR A 352 20.97 2.98 -3.06
C TYR A 352 19.80 2.33 -2.30
N ASN A 353 19.00 1.48 -2.97
CA ASN A 353 17.86 0.82 -2.34
C ASN A 353 18.31 0.05 -1.08
N LYS A 354 17.59 0.29 0.02
CA LYS A 354 17.89 -0.22 1.36
C LYS A 354 19.21 0.28 1.97
N ARG A 355 19.84 1.29 1.40
CA ARG A 355 21.11 1.88 1.87
C ARG A 355 21.01 3.40 2.11
N HIS A 356 19.82 3.96 2.00
CA HIS A 356 19.56 5.37 2.27
C HIS A 356 19.87 5.74 3.74
N ASN A 357 20.36 6.97 3.95
CA ASN A 357 20.56 7.51 5.28
C ASN A 357 19.23 8.00 5.87
N ILE A 358 18.52 7.10 6.55
CA ILE A 358 17.20 7.38 7.13
C ILE A 358 17.20 8.59 8.07
N TRP A 359 18.27 8.80 8.85
CA TRP A 359 18.34 9.91 9.81
C TRP A 359 18.44 11.25 9.10
N SER A 360 19.34 11.37 8.12
CA SER A 360 19.47 12.58 7.29
C SER A 360 18.15 12.91 6.60
N ILE A 361 17.55 11.90 5.96
CA ILE A 361 16.31 12.05 5.21
C ILE A 361 15.15 12.47 6.11
N LEU A 362 14.93 11.80 7.25
CA LEU A 362 13.81 12.13 8.13
C LEU A 362 13.99 13.49 8.82
N ASN A 363 15.22 13.87 9.18
CA ASN A 363 15.49 15.18 9.79
C ASN A 363 15.26 16.34 8.81
N ARG A 364 15.71 16.19 7.55
CA ARG A 364 15.45 17.18 6.50
C ARG A 364 13.96 17.23 6.16
N ALA A 365 13.30 16.08 5.97
CA ALA A 365 11.85 16.02 5.74
C ALA A 365 11.05 16.71 6.85
N ARG A 366 11.40 16.45 8.12
CA ARG A 366 10.79 17.13 9.28
C ARG A 366 10.99 18.63 9.23
N SER A 367 12.21 19.09 8.98
CA SER A 367 12.53 20.53 8.95
C SER A 367 11.75 21.27 7.86
N LEU A 368 11.68 20.68 6.66
CA LEU A 368 10.90 21.21 5.54
C LEU A 368 9.40 21.21 5.86
N PHE A 369 8.89 20.15 6.48
CA PHE A 369 7.48 20.04 6.84
C PHE A 369 7.08 21.02 7.94
N ASP A 370 7.91 21.18 8.98
CA ASP A 370 7.67 22.16 10.06
C ASP A 370 7.65 23.60 9.52
N ALA A 371 8.53 23.93 8.56
CA ALA A 371 8.53 25.23 7.90
C ALA A 371 7.25 25.44 7.07
N TYR A 372 6.85 24.43 6.30
CA TYR A 372 5.62 24.43 5.53
C TYR A 372 4.37 24.62 6.42
N LEU A 373 4.25 23.88 7.53
CA LEU A 373 3.11 24.02 8.44
C LEU A 373 3.02 25.41 9.07
N LYS A 374 4.17 26.02 9.44
CA LYS A 374 4.21 27.39 9.96
C LYS A 374 3.74 28.42 8.93
N ASP A 375 4.17 28.29 7.68
CA ASP A 375 3.71 29.15 6.58
C ASP A 375 2.20 29.05 6.39
N GLN A 376 1.67 27.82 6.35
CA GLN A 376 0.23 27.57 6.21
C GLN A 376 -0.58 28.11 7.39
N GLU A 377 -0.08 27.98 8.62
CA GLU A 377 -0.74 28.52 9.81
C GLU A 377 -0.74 30.06 9.81
N MET A 378 0.37 30.69 9.42
CA MET A 378 0.42 32.15 9.27
C MET A 378 -0.63 32.62 8.26
N LYS A 379 -0.66 32.04 7.06
CA LYS A 379 -1.64 32.37 6.03
C LYS A 379 -3.07 32.20 6.50
N ARG A 380 -3.37 31.07 7.15
CA ARG A 380 -4.71 30.82 7.69
C ARG A 380 -5.14 31.90 8.68
N LYS A 381 -4.25 32.40 9.54
CA LYS A 381 -4.53 33.49 10.48
C LYS A 381 -4.68 34.86 9.82
N TYR A 382 -3.98 35.11 8.71
CA TYR A 382 -4.09 36.36 7.96
C TYR A 382 -5.38 36.46 7.13
N PHE A 383 -5.94 35.33 6.70
CA PHE A 383 -7.14 35.26 5.86
C PHE A 383 -8.41 34.78 6.60
N SER A 384 -8.32 34.50 7.91
CA SER A 384 -9.45 34.26 8.82
C SER A 384 -9.89 35.54 9.51
#